data_AF-A0A3G2TAP0-F1
#
_entry.id   AF-A0A3G2TAP0-F1
#
_cell.length_a   1.000
_cell.length_b   1.000
_cell.length_c   1.000
_cell.angle_alpha   90.00
_cell.angle_beta   90.00
_cell.angle_gamma   90.00
#
_symmetry.space_group_name_H-M   'P 1'
#
loop_
_entity.id
_entity.type
_entity.pdbx_description
1 polymer ?
#
loop_
_entity_poly.entity_id
_entity_poly.type
_entity_poly.pdbx_seq_one_letter_code
_entity_poly.pdbx_strand_id
1 'polypeptide(L)' 'MIMSSMDIGFKIKKIRESKMISQEQLADTLNIFQSKLSKIENGRIKKIDFVLMQKSVLNSILLQVNL' A
#
# COMPACT_ATOMS: atom_id res chain seq x y z
N MET A 1 -24.19 -5.68 0.75
CA MET A 1 -22.73 -5.82 0.57
C MET A 1 -22.13 -5.98 1.97
N ILE A 2 -21.71 -7.19 2.34
CA ILE A 2 -21.18 -7.45 3.69
C ILE A 2 -19.74 -6.91 3.73
N MET A 3 -19.48 -5.92 4.58
CA MET A 3 -18.14 -5.45 4.90
C MET A 3 -17.40 -6.54 5.71
N SER A 4 -16.91 -7.57 5.03
CA SER A 4 -15.95 -8.51 5.60
C SER A 4 -14.68 -7.75 5.97
N SER A 5 -14.08 -8.07 7.12
CA SER A 5 -12.78 -7.56 7.61
C SER A 5 -11.91 -6.96 6.51
N MET A 6 -11.85 -5.62 6.46
CA MET A 6 -11.24 -4.91 5.34
C MET A 6 -9.81 -5.39 5.11
N ASP A 7 -9.58 -6.05 3.98
CA ASP A 7 -8.27 -6.59 3.58
C ASP A 7 -7.21 -5.48 3.66
N ILE A 8 -6.06 -5.79 4.26
CA ILE A 8 -4.96 -4.85 4.41
C ILE A 8 -4.53 -4.27 3.05
N GLY A 9 -4.59 -5.06 1.97
CA GLY A 9 -4.33 -4.60 0.62
C GLY A 9 -5.32 -3.53 0.16
N PHE A 10 -6.60 -3.68 0.49
CA PHE A 10 -7.61 -2.68 0.17
C PHE A 10 -7.41 -1.38 0.96
N LYS A 11 -6.98 -1.46 2.23
CA LYS A 11 -6.61 -0.28 3.02
C LYS A 11 -5.44 0.48 2.40
N ILE A 12 -4.39 -0.25 1.97
CA ILE A 12 -3.24 0.34 1.27
C ILE A 12 -3.70 1.08 0.01
N LYS A 13 -4.56 0.46 -0.81
CA LYS A 13 -5.14 1.07 -2.01
C LYS A 13 -5.83 2.39 -1.70
N LYS A 14 -6.67 2.42 -0.66
CA LYS A 14 -7.41 3.63 -0.27
C LYS A 14 -6.50 4.76 0.19
N ILE A 15 -5.47 4.47 0.97
CA ILE A 15 -4.49 5.47 1.41
C ILE A 15 -3.66 5.98 0.23
N ARG A 16 -3.28 5.11 -0.70
CA ARG A 16 -2.54 5.48 -1.91
C ARG A 16 -3.37 6.43 -2.78
N GLU A 17 -4.63 6.09 -3.04
CA GLU A 17 -5.57 6.89 -3.84
C GLU A 17 -5.87 8.25 -3.17
N SER A 18 -6.04 8.30 -1.84
CA SER A 18 -6.26 9.57 -1.13
C SER A 18 -5.05 10.51 -1.17
N LYS A 19 -3.86 9.98 -1.46
CA LYS A 19 -2.62 10.75 -1.66
C LYS A 19 -2.30 11.04 -3.13
N MET A 20 -3.19 10.66 -4.06
CA MET A 20 -2.98 10.81 -5.51
C MET A 20 -1.71 10.12 -6.04
N ILE A 21 -1.28 9.04 -5.38
CA ILE A 21 -0.07 8.27 -5.78
C ILE A 21 -0.49 7.14 -6.74
N SER A 22 0.23 6.96 -7.84
CA SER A 22 0.00 5.84 -8.76
C SER A 22 0.50 4.52 -8.16
N GLN A 23 0.00 3.38 -8.65
CA GLN A 23 0.54 2.08 -8.22
C GLN A 23 2.03 1.93 -8.55
N GLU A 24 2.48 2.49 -9.67
CA GLU A 24 3.89 2.47 -10.09
C GLU A 24 4.77 3.25 -9.10
N GLN A 25 4.39 4.49 -8.78
CA GLN A 25 5.12 5.33 -7.82
C GLN A 25 5.24 4.69 -6.44
N LEU A 26 4.16 4.08 -5.93
CA LEU A 26 4.21 3.38 -4.65
C LEU A 26 5.07 2.11 -4.75
N ALA A 27 4.98 1.37 -5.86
CA ALA A 27 5.77 0.16 -6.06
C ALA A 27 7.28 0.47 -6.13
N ASP A 28 7.67 1.53 -6.83
CA ASP A 28 9.05 2.02 -6.90
C ASP A 28 9.57 2.37 -5.51
N THR A 29 8.77 3.13 -4.73
CA THR A 29 9.12 3.50 -3.35
C THR A 29 9.30 2.27 -2.45
N LEU A 30 8.46 1.25 -2.63
CA LEU A 30 8.52 0.01 -1.87
C LEU A 30 9.62 -0.95 -2.39
N ASN A 31 10.21 -0.65 -3.55
CA ASN A 31 11.12 -1.51 -4.30
C ASN A 31 10.49 -2.88 -4.62
N ILE A 32 9.29 -2.86 -5.19
CA ILE A 32 8.58 -4.03 -5.71
C ILE A 32 8.05 -3.76 -7.12
N PHE A 33 7.71 -4.82 -7.84
CA PHE A 33 6.98 -4.66 -9.09
C PHE A 33 5.57 -4.11 -8.86
N GLN A 34 5.12 -3.20 -9.73
CA GLN A 34 3.75 -2.69 -9.74
C GLN A 34 2.70 -3.82 -9.79
N SER A 35 3.00 -4.90 -10.54
CA SER A 35 2.12 -6.07 -10.63
C SER A 35 1.98 -6.82 -9.29
N LYS A 36 3.01 -6.80 -8.45
CA LYS A 36 2.96 -7.34 -7.08
C LYS A 36 2.08 -6.46 -6.19
N LEU A 37 2.23 -5.13 -6.28
CA LEU A 37 1.36 -4.19 -5.56
C LEU A 37 -0.11 -4.35 -5.96
N SER A 38 -0.40 -4.46 -7.27
CA SER A 38 -1.76 -4.69 -7.77
C SER A 38 -2.38 -5.98 -7.22
N LYS A 39 -1.63 -7.08 -7.15
CA LYS A 39 -2.11 -8.33 -6.55
C LYS A 39 -2.37 -8.18 -5.04
N ILE A 40 -1.56 -7.42 -4.33
CA ILE A 40 -1.77 -7.11 -2.91
C ILE A 40 -3.05 -6.29 -2.74
N GLU A 41 -3.19 -5.17 -3.46
CA GLU A 41 -4.35 -4.26 -3.35
C GLU A 41 -5.69 -4.92 -3.69
N ASN A 42 -5.67 -5.95 -4.53
CA ASN A 42 -6.85 -6.72 -4.91
C ASN A 42 -7.00 -8.04 -4.12
N GLY A 43 -6.29 -8.21 -2.99
CA GLY A 43 -6.44 -9.35 -2.07
C GLY A 43 -5.94 -10.70 -2.61
N ARG A 44 -5.22 -10.71 -3.74
CA ARG A 44 -4.65 -11.93 -4.34
C ARG A 44 -3.36 -12.39 -3.64
N ILE A 45 -2.70 -11.50 -2.91
CA ILE A 45 -1.56 -11.80 -2.03
C ILE A 45 -1.93 -11.38 -0.61
N LYS A 46 -2.16 -12.36 0.27
CA LYS A 46 -2.53 -12.13 1.68
C LYS A 46 -1.33 -11.98 2.61
N LYS A 47 -0.16 -12.50 2.23
CA LYS A 47 1.08 -12.38 2.98
C LYS A 47 1.84 -11.15 2.50
N ILE A 48 1.66 -10.03 3.19
CA ILE A 48 2.50 -8.85 3.01
C ILE A 48 3.69 -9.01 3.96
N ASP A 49 4.89 -8.97 3.40
CA ASP A 49 6.11 -9.11 4.18
C ASP A 49 6.27 -7.94 5.16
N PHE A 50 6.84 -8.18 6.34
CA PHE A 50 6.94 -7.17 7.41
C PHE A 50 7.73 -5.92 6.94
N VAL A 51 8.70 -6.13 6.05
CA VAL A 51 9.49 -5.05 5.42
C VAL A 51 8.62 -4.12 4.57
N LEU A 52 7.61 -4.64 3.86
CA LEU A 52 6.66 -3.84 3.08
C LEU A 52 5.72 -3.04 3.98
N MET A 53 5.31 -3.64 5.11
CA MET A 53 4.49 -2.97 6.13
C MET A 53 5.25 -1.82 6.81
N GLN A 54 6.53 -2.01 7.15
CA GLN A 54 7.35 -0.94 7.73
C GLN A 54 7.56 0.21 6.75
N LYS A 55 7.87 -0.07 5.48
CA LYS A 55 8.06 1.00 4.49
C LYS A 55 6.79 1.82 4.24
N SER A 56 5.61 1.19 4.16
CA SER A 56 4.35 1.92 3.97
C SER A 56 4.01 2.81 5.18
N VAL A 57 4.27 2.32 6.40
CA VAL A 57 4.09 3.09 7.64
C VAL A 57 5.13 4.21 7.76
N LEU A 58 6.42 3.95 7.53
CA LEU A 58 7.47 4.98 7.56
C LEU A 58 7.17 6.09 6.55
N ASN A 59 6.73 5.77 5.33
CA ASN A 59 6.39 6.79 4.34
C ASN A 59 5.15 7.62 4.73
N SER A 60 4.23 7.05 5.52
CA SER A 60 3.12 7.82 6.08
C SER A 60 3.57 8.84 7.13
N ILE A 61 4.65 8.53 7.86
CA ILE A 61 5.25 9.39 8.89
C ILE A 61 6.20 10.42 8.26
N LEU A 62 7.04 10.02 7.30
CA LEU A 62 8.05 10.89 6.68
C LEU A 62 7.44 12.00 5.81
N LEU A 63 6.24 11.80 5.24
CA LEU A 63 5.51 12.85 4.53
C LEU A 63 4.81 13.88 5.45
N GLN A 64 4.78 13.65 6.77
CA GLN A 64 4.26 14.63 7.74
C GLN A 64 5.33 15.60 8.25
N VAL A 65 6.62 15.36 7.97
CA VAL A 65 7.75 16.13 8.53
C VAL A 65 8.33 17.14 7.52
N ASN A 66 7.83 17.16 6.28
CA ASN A 66 8.20 18.17 5.28
C ASN A 66 7.11 19.25 5.13
N LEU A 67 6.69 19.83 6.26
CA LEU A 67 5.94 21.10 6.33
C LEU A 67 6.79 22.16 7.03
#